data_AF-A0A1E5VQK3-F1
#
_entry.id   AF-A0A1E5VQK3-F1
#
_cell.length_a   1.000
_cell.length_b   1.000
_cell.length_c   1.000
_cell.angle_alpha   90.00
_cell.angle_beta   90.00
_cell.angle_gamma   90.00
#
_symmetry.space_group_name_H-M   'P 1'
#
loop_
_entity.id
_entity.type
_entity.pdbx_description
1 polymer ?
#
loop_
_entity_poly.entity_id
_entity_poly.type
_entity_poly.pdbx_seq_one_letter_code
_entity_poly.pdbx_strand_id
1 'polypeptide(L)'
;MTMRKEPFQPRVEGKVSMYVCGVTPYDFSHVGHSRAYVAFDVLHRTPDKSFMKLLKQDLVKEHHKKFLEHMSDDVKTAEVLDQSFMKLLKAINSNLEDLKVCWKLQERQQQKQQQPQKQEEDYIQDLIAMETEIKYKLSILGLMPPSSLAEVLKQLKDKALKRAGLTEEQLQEQVEQRAAARKNKQFEVSDGIRNHLATLGISLMDEPTGTTWRPCEPE
;
A
#
# COMPACT_ATOMS: atom_id res chain seq x y z
N MET A 1 -4.74 -10.26 39.09
CA MET A 1 -3.56 -10.65 38.28
C MET A 1 -3.03 -11.96 38.83
N THR A 2 -2.81 -12.96 37.97
CA THR A 2 -2.45 -14.33 38.35
C THR A 2 -0.94 -14.58 38.46
N MET A 3 -0.12 -13.56 38.23
CA MET A 3 1.36 -13.64 38.18
C MET A 3 1.89 -14.73 37.23
N ARG A 4 1.09 -15.12 36.23
CA ARG A 4 1.45 -16.09 35.19
C ARG A 4 1.18 -15.47 33.83
N LYS A 5 1.91 -15.93 32.81
CA LYS A 5 1.64 -15.55 31.42
C LYS A 5 0.35 -16.23 30.98
N GLU A 6 -0.60 -15.45 30.48
CA GLU A 6 -1.90 -15.94 30.03
C GLU A 6 -2.12 -15.56 28.57
N PRO A 7 -2.84 -16.41 27.79
CA PRO A 7 -3.31 -16.02 26.48
C PRO A 7 -4.19 -14.78 26.58
N PHE A 8 -3.89 -13.77 25.77
CA PHE A 8 -4.69 -12.54 25.74
C PHE A 8 -6.02 -12.78 25.01
N GLN A 9 -7.14 -12.47 25.66
CA GLN A 9 -8.47 -12.45 25.04
C GLN A 9 -9.01 -11.00 25.07
N PRO A 10 -9.30 -10.38 23.92
CA PRO A 10 -9.79 -9.01 23.89
C PRO A 10 -11.20 -8.92 24.48
N ARG A 11 -11.50 -7.80 25.12
CA ARG A 11 -12.84 -7.52 25.68
C ARG A 11 -13.90 -7.36 24.59
N VAL A 12 -13.52 -6.84 23.43
CA VAL A 12 -14.35 -6.73 22.23
C VAL A 12 -13.60 -7.41 21.10
N GLU A 13 -14.25 -8.33 20.41
CA GLU A 13 -13.65 -9.06 19.29
C GLU A 13 -13.12 -8.08 18.23
N GLY A 14 -11.92 -8.35 17.71
CA GLY A 14 -11.24 -7.47 16.74
C GLY A 14 -10.69 -6.15 17.31
N LYS A 15 -10.97 -5.78 18.57
CA LYS A 15 -10.52 -4.51 19.17
C LYS A 15 -9.69 -4.71 20.44
N VAL A 16 -8.42 -4.38 20.33
CA VAL A 16 -7.51 -4.26 21.48
C VAL A 16 -7.52 -2.81 21.96
N SER A 17 -7.74 -2.62 23.26
CA SER A 17 -7.56 -1.35 23.94
C SER A 17 -6.49 -1.52 25.00
N MET A 18 -5.48 -0.65 24.99
CA MET A 18 -4.38 -0.65 25.94
C MET A 18 -4.30 0.72 26.58
N TYR A 19 -4.33 0.76 27.91
CA TYR A 19 -4.10 1.99 28.68
C TYR A 19 -2.68 1.95 29.23
N VAL A 20 -1.95 3.04 29.02
CA VAL A 20 -0.62 3.27 29.57
C VAL A 20 -0.69 4.55 30.39
N CYS A 21 -0.29 4.49 31.66
CA CYS A 21 -0.26 5.67 32.51
C CYS A 21 0.65 6.75 31.89
N GLY A 22 0.16 7.98 31.87
CA GLY A 22 0.94 9.16 31.49
C GLY A 22 2.02 9.49 32.51
N VAL A 23 3.03 10.25 32.09
CA VAL A 23 3.95 10.92 33.02
C VAL A 23 3.24 12.10 33.69
N THR A 24 3.53 12.33 34.95
CA THR A 24 3.17 13.58 35.63
C THR A 24 4.17 14.66 35.20
N PRO A 25 3.74 15.74 34.51
CA PRO A 25 4.64 16.65 33.81
C PRO A 25 5.28 17.71 34.74
N TYR A 26 5.84 17.28 35.87
CA TYR A 26 6.51 18.18 36.82
C TYR A 26 7.99 18.42 36.49
N ASP A 27 8.60 17.60 35.64
CA ASP A 27 10.01 17.69 35.26
C ASP A 27 10.24 17.12 33.85
N PHE A 28 11.46 17.28 33.32
CA PHE A 28 11.90 16.77 32.04
C PHE A 28 11.89 15.24 31.98
N SER A 29 11.66 14.72 30.78
CA SER A 29 11.65 13.29 30.54
C SER A 29 13.04 12.68 30.70
N HIS A 30 13.15 11.63 31.52
CA HIS A 30 14.36 10.84 31.68
C HIS A 30 14.25 9.45 31.03
N VAL A 31 15.36 8.71 30.94
CA VAL A 31 15.45 7.39 30.28
C VAL A 31 14.41 6.37 30.80
N GLY A 32 14.00 6.46 32.06
CA GLY A 32 12.93 5.63 32.62
C GLY A 32 11.58 5.78 31.89
N HIS A 33 11.21 7.01 31.50
CA HIS A 33 10.00 7.28 30.72
C HIS A 33 10.13 6.67 29.32
N SER A 34 11.27 6.88 28.67
CA SER A 34 11.54 6.34 27.34
C SER A 34 11.45 4.81 27.34
N ARG A 35 12.03 4.13 28.33
CA ARG A 35 11.98 2.66 28.43
C ARG A 35 10.54 2.14 28.55
N ALA A 36 9.72 2.78 29.38
CA ALA A 36 8.32 2.38 29.54
C ALA A 36 7.54 2.56 28.23
N TYR A 37 7.62 3.73 27.61
CA TYR A 37 6.88 4.00 26.38
C TYR A 37 7.36 3.18 25.18
N VAL A 38 8.67 2.93 25.05
CA VAL A 38 9.21 2.08 23.98
C VAL A 38 8.73 0.63 24.11
N ALA A 39 8.64 0.09 25.34
CA ALA A 39 8.12 -1.26 25.53
C ALA A 39 6.66 -1.39 25.09
N PHE A 40 5.81 -0.41 25.42
CA PHE A 40 4.42 -0.40 24.99
C PHE A 40 4.25 -0.05 23.50
N ASP A 41 5.14 0.75 22.93
CA ASP A 41 5.20 1.01 21.49
C ASP A 41 5.56 -0.25 20.70
N VAL A 42 6.51 -1.06 21.19
CA VAL A 42 6.78 -2.38 20.59
C VAL A 42 5.55 -3.28 20.65
N LEU A 43 4.80 -3.30 21.76
CA LEU A 43 3.55 -4.06 21.85
C LEU A 43 2.46 -3.52 20.91
N HIS A 44 2.40 -2.20 20.70
CA HIS A 44 1.49 -1.58 19.75
C HIS A 44 1.86 -1.90 18.29
N ARG A 45 3.16 -1.96 18.00
CA ARG A 45 3.71 -2.19 16.66
C ARG A 45 3.83 -3.66 16.28
N THR A 46 3.92 -4.57 17.25
CA THR A 46 4.00 -6.02 16.99
C THR A 46 2.60 -6.52 16.66
N PRO A 47 2.26 -6.76 15.38
CA PRO A 47 0.95 -7.27 15.04
C PRO A 47 1.00 -8.77 15.32
N ASP A 48 0.19 -9.25 16.25
CA ASP A 48 -0.17 -10.67 16.24
C ASP A 48 -0.80 -10.95 14.86
N LYS A 49 -0.24 -11.90 14.09
CA LYS A 49 -0.70 -12.22 12.74
C LYS A 49 -2.18 -12.66 12.75
N SER A 50 -2.65 -13.21 13.86
CA SER A 50 -4.05 -13.56 14.11
C SER A 50 -4.94 -12.31 14.25
N PHE A 51 -4.39 -11.22 14.79
CA PHE A 51 -5.06 -9.93 14.97
C PHE A 51 -5.20 -9.17 13.64
N MET A 52 -4.20 -9.28 12.75
CA MET A 52 -4.28 -8.74 11.38
C MET A 52 -5.31 -9.49 10.51
N LYS A 53 -5.60 -10.77 10.79
CA LYS A 53 -6.63 -11.54 10.09
C LYS A 53 -8.05 -11.07 10.45
N LEU A 54 -8.31 -10.78 11.72
CA LEU A 54 -9.59 -10.24 12.20
C LEU A 54 -9.88 -8.84 11.63
N LEU A 55 -8.86 -7.98 11.56
CA LEU A 55 -9.00 -6.63 10.98
C LEU A 55 -9.37 -6.64 9.47
N LYS A 56 -9.04 -7.69 8.71
CA LYS A 56 -9.21 -7.72 7.25
C LYS A 56 -10.60 -8.14 6.80
N GLN A 57 -11.23 -9.11 7.49
CA GLN A 57 -12.63 -9.49 7.20
C GLN A 57 -13.62 -8.40 7.64
N ASP A 58 -13.30 -7.68 8.72
CA ASP A 58 -14.07 -6.52 9.15
C ASP A 58 -13.91 -5.32 8.21
N LEU A 59 -12.76 -5.19 7.54
CA LEU A 59 -12.49 -4.07 6.63
C LEU A 59 -13.46 -4.04 5.43
N VAL A 60 -13.72 -5.19 4.79
CA VAL A 60 -14.65 -5.25 3.64
C VAL A 60 -16.08 -4.92 4.09
N LYS A 61 -16.51 -5.45 5.24
CA LYS A 61 -17.83 -5.17 5.80
C LYS A 61 -17.98 -3.70 6.23
N GLU A 62 -16.96 -3.15 6.88
CA GLU A 62 -16.91 -1.74 7.26
C GLU A 62 -16.93 -0.84 6.02
N HIS A 63 -16.17 -1.19 4.99
CA HIS A 63 -16.16 -0.51 3.71
C HIS A 63 -17.53 -0.55 3.03
N HIS A 64 -18.21 -1.70 3.07
CA HIS A 64 -19.58 -1.85 2.57
C HIS A 64 -20.56 -0.92 3.30
N LYS A 65 -20.54 -0.95 4.64
CA LYS A 65 -21.38 -0.10 5.47
C LYS A 65 -21.15 1.40 5.19
N LYS A 66 -19.89 1.84 5.20
CA LYS A 66 -19.54 3.24 4.92
C LYS A 66 -19.96 3.68 3.53
N PHE A 67 -19.78 2.83 2.52
CA PHE A 67 -20.25 3.13 1.18
C PHE A 67 -21.76 3.39 1.16
N LEU A 68 -22.56 2.53 1.80
CA LEU A 68 -24.01 2.74 1.87
C LEU A 68 -24.38 4.02 2.61
N GLU A 69 -23.73 4.32 3.74
CA GLU A 69 -23.95 5.57 4.50
C GLU A 69 -23.73 6.81 3.60
N HIS A 70 -22.58 6.88 2.91
CA HIS A 70 -22.25 8.03 2.05
C HIS A 70 -23.10 8.10 0.77
N MET A 71 -23.50 6.95 0.21
CA MET A 71 -24.35 6.94 -0.98
C MET A 71 -25.80 7.27 -0.65
N SER A 72 -26.26 6.92 0.56
CA SER A 72 -27.60 7.28 1.06
C SER A 72 -27.71 8.75 1.49
N ASP A 73 -26.58 9.36 1.86
CA ASP A 73 -26.48 10.76 2.27
C ASP A 73 -26.00 11.61 1.09
N ASP A 74 -26.95 12.03 0.25
CA ASP A 74 -26.72 12.93 -0.89
C ASP A 74 -25.66 12.45 -1.91
N VAL A 75 -25.52 11.12 -2.04
CA VAL A 75 -24.64 10.50 -3.05
C VAL A 75 -23.22 11.09 -3.03
N LYS A 76 -22.59 11.09 -1.85
CA LYS A 76 -21.24 11.64 -1.61
C LYS A 76 -20.13 10.79 -2.26
N THR A 77 -20.09 10.77 -3.59
CA THR A 77 -19.15 9.98 -4.38
C THR A 77 -17.69 10.35 -4.15
N ALA A 78 -17.39 11.63 -3.93
CA ALA A 78 -16.03 12.10 -3.66
C ALA A 78 -15.45 11.52 -2.37
N GLU A 79 -16.23 11.52 -1.28
CA GLU A 79 -15.81 10.96 0.01
C GLU A 79 -15.62 9.44 -0.05
N VAL A 80 -16.49 8.77 -0.81
CA VAL A 80 -16.36 7.34 -1.11
C VAL A 80 -15.03 7.05 -1.82
N LEU A 81 -14.74 7.75 -2.92
CA LEU A 81 -13.54 7.52 -3.73
C LEU A 81 -12.24 7.89 -2.99
N ASP A 82 -12.24 8.98 -2.23
CA ASP A 82 -11.02 9.46 -1.56
C ASP A 82 -10.71 8.69 -0.27
N GLN A 83 -11.70 8.48 0.61
CA GLN A 83 -11.42 7.88 1.92
C GLN A 83 -11.61 6.36 1.93
N SER A 84 -12.65 5.87 1.27
CA SER A 84 -13.09 4.48 1.38
C SER A 84 -12.26 3.57 0.47
N PHE A 85 -12.17 3.94 -0.81
CA PHE A 85 -11.39 3.17 -1.80
C PHE A 85 -9.89 3.19 -1.52
N MET A 86 -9.33 4.35 -1.14
CA MET A 86 -7.89 4.43 -0.83
C MET A 86 -7.49 3.55 0.35
N LYS A 87 -8.37 3.34 1.34
CA LYS A 87 -8.10 2.43 2.45
C LYS A 87 -8.04 0.97 1.98
N LEU A 88 -8.97 0.54 1.12
CA LEU A 88 -8.93 -0.80 0.54
C LEU A 88 -7.69 -1.00 -0.35
N LEU A 89 -7.37 -0.02 -1.20
CA LEU A 89 -6.18 -0.10 -2.07
C LEU A 89 -4.89 -0.19 -1.25
N LYS A 90 -4.78 0.57 -0.15
CA LYS A 90 -3.66 0.46 0.79
C LYS A 90 -3.59 -0.93 1.44
N ALA A 91 -4.73 -1.49 1.83
CA ALA A 91 -4.79 -2.84 2.41
C ALA A 91 -4.37 -3.92 1.40
N ILE A 92 -4.82 -3.81 0.14
CA ILE A 92 -4.38 -4.69 -0.96
C ILE A 92 -2.86 -4.60 -1.13
N ASN A 93 -2.30 -3.40 -1.22
CA ASN A 93 -0.86 -3.22 -1.39
C ASN A 93 -0.06 -3.78 -0.22
N SER A 94 -0.52 -3.58 1.02
CA SER A 94 0.10 -4.17 2.22
C SER A 94 0.07 -5.70 2.16
N ASN A 95 -1.07 -6.29 1.78
CA ASN A 95 -1.21 -7.74 1.65
C ASN A 95 -0.29 -8.31 0.56
N LEU A 96 -0.14 -7.62 -0.56
CA LEU A 96 0.78 -8.02 -1.63
C LEU A 96 2.24 -7.99 -1.15
N GLU A 97 2.62 -7.00 -0.34
CA GLU A 97 3.97 -6.93 0.20
C GLU A 97 4.22 -8.01 1.26
N ASP A 98 3.24 -8.27 2.14
CA ASP A 98 3.27 -9.37 3.09
C ASP A 98 3.43 -10.72 2.38
N LEU A 99 2.69 -10.94 1.28
CA LEU A 99 2.81 -12.14 0.45
C LEU A 99 4.20 -12.28 -0.19
N LYS A 100 4.77 -11.20 -0.74
CA LYS A 100 6.13 -11.22 -1.28
C LYS A 100 7.17 -11.56 -0.20
N VAL A 101 6.99 -11.06 1.02
CA VAL A 101 7.85 -11.40 2.16
C VAL A 101 7.72 -12.88 2.50
N CYS A 102 6.49 -13.41 2.55
CA CYS A 102 6.23 -14.83 2.77
C CYS A 102 6.95 -15.69 1.71
N TRP A 103 6.80 -15.38 0.41
CA TRP A 103 7.47 -16.12 -0.66
C TRP A 103 9.00 -16.05 -0.59
N LYS A 104 9.57 -14.87 -0.33
CA LYS A 104 11.03 -14.71 -0.15
C LYS A 104 11.56 -15.50 1.06
N LEU A 105 10.80 -15.59 2.14
CA LEU A 105 11.14 -16.40 3.31
C LEU A 105 11.07 -17.90 2.98
N GLN A 106 10.13 -18.31 2.15
CA GLN A 106 9.94 -19.69 1.69
C GLN A 106 11.08 -20.13 0.75
N GLU A 107 11.53 -19.28 -0.16
CA GLU A 107 12.72 -19.50 -1.00
C GLU A 107 13.98 -19.68 -0.14
N ARG A 108 14.11 -18.92 0.97
CA ARG A 108 15.19 -19.09 1.95
C ARG A 108 15.04 -20.35 2.82
N GLN A 109 13.84 -20.89 2.98
CA GLN A 109 13.54 -22.06 3.82
C GLN A 109 13.49 -23.39 3.05
N GLN A 110 13.80 -23.43 1.76
CA GLN A 110 13.96 -24.70 1.00
C GLN A 110 15.05 -25.65 1.55
N GLN A 111 15.76 -25.32 2.63
CA GLN A 111 16.61 -26.27 3.36
C GLN A 111 15.91 -27.05 4.50
N LYS A 112 14.67 -26.75 4.89
CA LYS A 112 13.94 -27.58 5.88
C LYS A 112 12.47 -27.71 5.51
N GLN A 113 12.08 -28.91 5.09
CA GLN A 113 10.69 -29.34 4.93
C GLN A 113 9.89 -29.06 6.21
N GLN A 114 8.95 -28.11 6.17
CA GLN A 114 7.62 -28.21 6.77
C GLN A 114 6.75 -26.98 6.43
N GLN A 115 5.48 -27.26 6.10
CA GLN A 115 4.43 -26.33 5.63
C GLN A 115 4.09 -25.17 6.58
N PRO A 116 3.53 -24.09 6.02
CA PRO A 116 2.13 -23.77 6.31
C PRO A 116 1.34 -23.33 5.05
N GLN A 117 0.77 -24.27 4.30
CA GLN A 117 -0.02 -24.01 3.07
C GLN A 117 -1.33 -23.22 3.34
N LYS A 118 -1.88 -23.33 4.55
CA LYS A 118 -3.18 -22.74 4.92
C LYS A 118 -3.16 -21.20 5.02
N GLN A 119 -1.98 -20.61 5.17
CA GLN A 119 -1.85 -19.16 5.40
C GLN A 119 -1.82 -18.36 4.09
N GLU A 120 -1.29 -18.92 3.01
CA GLU A 120 -1.25 -18.27 1.69
C GLU A 120 -2.63 -18.23 1.02
N GLU A 121 -3.40 -19.32 1.13
CA GLU A 121 -4.77 -19.40 0.62
C GLU A 121 -5.66 -18.33 1.25
N ASP A 122 -5.55 -18.10 2.56
CA ASP A 122 -6.31 -17.06 3.26
C ASP A 122 -6.00 -15.66 2.71
N TYR A 123 -4.73 -15.32 2.46
CA TYR A 123 -4.35 -14.01 1.89
C TYR A 123 -4.87 -13.83 0.47
N ILE A 124 -4.83 -14.90 -0.35
CA ILE A 124 -5.35 -14.86 -1.71
C ILE A 124 -6.87 -14.65 -1.69
N GLN A 125 -7.59 -15.33 -0.80
CA GLN A 125 -9.03 -15.13 -0.63
C GLN A 125 -9.37 -13.71 -0.17
N ASP A 126 -8.63 -13.16 0.79
CA ASP A 126 -8.80 -11.78 1.24
C ASP A 126 -8.56 -10.77 0.10
N LEU A 127 -7.53 -11.00 -0.73
CA LEU A 127 -7.25 -10.15 -1.90
C LEU A 127 -8.37 -10.22 -2.94
N ILE A 128 -8.88 -11.42 -3.25
CA ILE A 128 -10.00 -11.61 -4.17
C ILE A 128 -11.25 -10.92 -3.64
N ALA A 129 -11.53 -11.02 -2.33
CA ALA A 129 -12.68 -10.37 -1.72
C ALA A 129 -12.59 -8.84 -1.82
N MET A 130 -11.43 -8.25 -1.51
CA MET A 130 -11.21 -6.81 -1.64
C MET A 130 -11.27 -6.35 -3.10
N GLU A 131 -10.68 -7.10 -4.04
CA GLU A 131 -10.74 -6.80 -5.47
C GLU A 131 -12.19 -6.82 -5.98
N THR A 132 -12.96 -7.83 -5.57
CA THR A 132 -14.37 -7.99 -5.96
C THR A 132 -15.22 -6.82 -5.45
N GLU A 133 -15.03 -6.41 -4.19
CA GLU A 133 -15.74 -5.28 -3.58
C GLU A 133 -15.43 -3.97 -4.31
N ILE A 134 -14.15 -3.73 -4.66
CA ILE A 134 -13.74 -2.56 -5.43
C ILE A 134 -14.40 -2.57 -6.81
N LYS A 135 -14.31 -3.68 -7.55
CA LYS A 135 -14.90 -3.79 -8.89
C LYS A 135 -16.41 -3.60 -8.88
N TYR A 136 -17.10 -4.18 -7.90
CA TYR A 136 -18.55 -4.02 -7.74
C TYR A 136 -18.94 -2.56 -7.48
N LYS A 137 -18.19 -1.85 -6.64
CA LYS A 137 -18.49 -0.44 -6.38
C LYS A 137 -18.13 0.48 -7.53
N LEU A 138 -17.02 0.21 -8.23
CA LEU A 138 -16.70 0.93 -9.46
C LEU A 138 -17.76 0.69 -10.54
N SER A 139 -18.38 -0.50 -10.59
CA SER A 139 -19.46 -0.75 -11.55
C SER A 139 -20.73 0.03 -11.21
N ILE A 140 -21.10 0.12 -9.92
CA ILE A 140 -22.20 1.00 -9.45
C ILE A 140 -21.94 2.46 -9.84
N LEU A 141 -20.70 2.93 -9.67
CA LEU A 141 -20.32 4.30 -10.00
C LEU A 141 -20.11 4.55 -11.50
N GLY A 142 -20.21 3.52 -12.34
CA GLY A 142 -19.94 3.63 -13.78
C GLY A 142 -18.47 3.94 -14.13
N LEU A 143 -17.54 3.64 -13.22
CA LEU A 143 -16.10 3.90 -13.34
C LEU A 143 -15.30 2.66 -13.79
N MET A 144 -15.98 1.55 -14.09
CA MET A 144 -15.31 0.36 -14.61
C MET A 144 -14.84 0.59 -16.05
N PRO A 145 -13.56 0.33 -16.36
CA PRO A 145 -13.10 0.44 -17.74
C PRO A 145 -13.75 -0.66 -18.61
N PRO A 146 -14.12 -0.36 -19.86
CA PRO A 146 -14.67 -1.34 -20.79
C PRO A 146 -13.60 -2.32 -21.33
N SER A 147 -12.32 -1.97 -21.17
CA SER A 147 -11.16 -2.72 -21.65
C SER A 147 -10.32 -3.29 -20.51
N SER A 148 -9.38 -4.17 -20.83
CA SER A 148 -8.44 -4.72 -19.85
C SER A 148 -7.62 -3.61 -19.18
N LEU A 149 -7.25 -3.78 -17.90
CA LEU A 149 -6.45 -2.80 -17.17
C LEU A 149 -5.12 -2.49 -17.89
N ALA A 150 -4.53 -3.49 -18.54
CA ALA A 150 -3.31 -3.34 -19.33
C ALA A 150 -3.52 -2.40 -20.53
N GLU A 151 -4.65 -2.53 -21.24
CA GLU A 151 -5.00 -1.62 -22.34
C GLU A 151 -5.26 -0.20 -21.83
N VAL A 152 -5.95 -0.04 -20.70
CA VAL A 152 -6.17 1.29 -20.10
C VAL A 152 -4.85 1.96 -19.75
N LEU A 153 -3.92 1.22 -19.12
CA LEU A 153 -2.58 1.72 -18.82
C LEU A 153 -1.82 2.10 -20.09
N LYS A 154 -1.92 1.31 -21.16
CA LYS A 154 -1.34 1.65 -22.46
C LYS A 154 -1.95 2.94 -23.03
N GLN A 155 -3.28 3.07 -23.03
CA GLN A 155 -3.95 4.27 -23.50
C GLN A 155 -3.57 5.52 -22.69
N LEU A 156 -3.39 5.38 -21.37
CA LEU A 156 -2.93 6.48 -20.52
C LEU A 156 -1.49 6.88 -20.85
N LYS A 157 -0.62 5.90 -21.10
CA LYS A 157 0.75 6.14 -21.58
C LYS A 157 0.76 6.82 -22.95
N ASP A 158 -0.04 6.35 -23.90
CA ASP A 158 -0.15 6.94 -25.25
C ASP A 158 -0.66 8.39 -25.20
N LYS A 159 -1.64 8.68 -24.33
CA LYS A 159 -2.14 10.04 -24.10
C LYS A 159 -1.08 10.95 -23.47
N ALA A 160 -0.27 10.42 -22.55
CA ALA A 160 0.83 11.16 -21.95
C ALA A 160 1.92 11.47 -22.98
N LEU A 161 2.32 10.49 -23.80
CA LEU A 161 3.28 10.67 -24.89
C LEU A 161 2.80 11.71 -25.90
N LYS A 162 1.53 11.65 -26.31
CA LYS A 162 0.92 12.65 -27.19
C LYS A 162 0.93 14.06 -26.59
N ARG A 163 0.68 14.20 -25.29
CA ARG A 163 0.73 15.51 -24.59
C ARG A 163 2.16 16.04 -24.52
N ALA A 164 3.11 15.16 -24.23
CA ALA A 164 4.52 15.48 -24.13
C ALA A 164 5.19 15.75 -25.49
N GLY A 165 4.52 15.43 -26.60
CA GLY A 165 5.10 15.55 -27.95
C GLY A 165 6.28 14.59 -28.19
N LEU A 166 6.37 13.52 -27.40
CA LEU A 166 7.48 12.55 -27.43
C LEU A 166 7.03 11.23 -28.06
N THR A 167 7.92 10.62 -28.84
CA THR A 167 7.75 9.21 -29.24
C THR A 167 8.30 8.27 -28.17
N GLU A 168 7.87 7.01 -28.19
CA GLU A 168 8.35 6.00 -27.23
C GLU A 168 9.87 5.80 -27.36
N GLU A 169 10.42 5.92 -28.58
CA GLU A 169 11.85 5.85 -28.85
C GLU A 169 12.63 7.01 -28.23
N GLN A 170 12.12 8.24 -28.34
CA GLN A 170 12.76 9.41 -27.73
C GLN A 170 12.74 9.34 -26.20
N LEU A 171 11.64 8.83 -25.62
CA LEU A 171 11.57 8.61 -24.19
C LEU A 171 12.60 7.55 -23.74
N GLN A 172 12.70 6.45 -24.48
CA GLN A 172 13.66 5.40 -24.20
C GLN A 172 15.11 5.91 -24.29
N GLU A 173 15.42 6.74 -25.29
CA GLU A 173 16.73 7.37 -25.42
C GLU A 173 17.06 8.25 -24.20
N GLN A 174 16.12 9.07 -23.71
CA GLN A 174 16.33 9.88 -22.51
C GLN A 174 16.55 9.02 -21.25
N VAL A 175 15.83 7.90 -21.13
CA VAL A 175 16.01 6.94 -20.03
C VAL A 175 17.41 6.30 -20.08
N GLU A 176 17.90 5.97 -21.27
CA GLU A 176 19.25 5.42 -21.47
C GLU A 176 20.34 6.45 -21.20
N GLN A 177 20.17 7.69 -21.67
CA GLN A 177 21.07 8.81 -21.37
C GLN A 177 21.16 9.05 -19.86
N ARG A 178 20.02 8.99 -19.15
CA ARG A 178 19.96 9.08 -17.69
C ARG A 178 20.70 7.91 -17.01
N ALA A 179 20.53 6.68 -17.51
CA ALA A 179 21.23 5.51 -16.98
C ALA A 179 22.76 5.61 -17.18
N ALA A 180 23.19 6.10 -18.35
CA ALA A 180 24.61 6.37 -18.64
C ALA A 180 25.16 7.49 -17.75
N ALA A 181 24.42 8.58 -17.56
CA ALA A 181 24.81 9.69 -16.69
C ALA A 181 24.99 9.22 -15.24
N ARG A 182 24.09 8.36 -14.73
CA ARG A 182 24.24 7.75 -13.39
C ARG A 182 25.47 6.86 -13.29
N LYS A 183 25.73 6.03 -14.30
CA LYS A 183 26.92 5.17 -14.35
C LYS A 183 28.21 6.00 -14.34
N ASN A 184 28.19 7.16 -14.99
CA ASN A 184 29.31 8.10 -15.05
C ASN A 184 29.33 9.12 -13.88
N LYS A 185 28.47 8.96 -12.86
CA LYS A 185 28.34 9.85 -11.69
C LYS A 185 27.99 11.32 -12.03
N GLN A 186 27.37 11.56 -13.18
CA GLN A 186 26.86 12.86 -13.60
C GLN A 186 25.43 13.07 -13.09
N PHE A 187 25.29 13.35 -11.80
CA PHE A 187 23.98 13.45 -11.14
C PHE A 187 23.16 14.66 -11.63
N GLU A 188 23.81 15.80 -11.92
CA GLU A 188 23.12 17.00 -12.42
C GLU A 188 22.44 16.76 -13.77
N VAL A 189 23.10 16.05 -14.69
CA VAL A 189 22.53 15.69 -16.00
C VAL A 189 21.38 14.70 -15.82
N SER A 190 21.53 13.74 -14.90
CA SER A 190 20.48 12.77 -14.58
C SER A 190 19.22 13.44 -14.03
N ASP A 191 19.39 14.39 -13.11
CA ASP A 191 18.29 15.12 -12.49
C ASP A 191 17.67 16.14 -13.48
N GLY A 192 18.48 16.75 -14.35
CA GLY A 192 17.99 17.59 -15.45
C GLY A 192 17.04 16.84 -16.39
N ILE A 193 17.40 15.62 -16.81
CA ILE A 193 16.54 14.76 -17.63
C ILE A 193 15.25 14.39 -16.88
N ARG A 194 15.37 14.07 -15.58
CA ARG A 194 14.20 13.74 -14.75
C ARG A 194 13.21 14.90 -14.65
N ASN A 195 13.71 16.10 -14.41
CA ASN A 195 12.90 17.30 -14.26
C ASN A 195 12.26 17.68 -15.60
N HIS A 196 13.01 17.59 -16.70
CA HIS A 196 12.47 17.84 -18.04
C HIS A 196 11.30 16.90 -18.36
N LEU A 197 11.46 15.59 -18.11
CA LEU A 197 10.38 14.63 -18.29
C LEU A 197 9.20 14.89 -17.34
N ALA A 198 9.46 15.31 -16.11
CA ALA A 198 8.42 15.66 -15.15
C ALA A 198 7.58 16.87 -15.62
N THR A 199 8.23 17.93 -16.14
CA THR A 199 7.55 19.09 -16.76
C THR A 199 6.66 18.67 -17.93
N LEU A 200 7.07 17.66 -18.70
CA LEU A 200 6.27 17.10 -19.79
C LEU A 200 5.14 16.15 -19.31
N GLY A 201 5.02 15.92 -18.00
CA GLY A 201 4.02 15.02 -17.41
C GLY A 201 4.41 13.54 -17.43
N ILE A 202 5.70 13.24 -17.41
CA ILE A 202 6.25 11.86 -17.36
C ILE A 202 7.11 11.69 -16.11
N SER A 203 6.67 10.82 -15.20
CA SER A 203 7.40 10.49 -13.96
C SER A 203 8.18 9.19 -14.12
N LEU A 204 9.50 9.25 -13.94
CA LEU A 204 10.38 8.07 -13.92
C LEU A 204 10.45 7.42 -12.52
N MET A 205 10.34 6.09 -12.48
CA MET A 205 10.45 5.23 -11.30
C MET A 205 11.60 4.24 -11.49
N ASP A 206 12.50 4.17 -10.52
CA ASP A 206 13.63 3.23 -10.56
C ASP A 206 13.26 1.96 -9.80
N GLU A 207 13.21 0.84 -10.50
CA GLU A 207 13.02 -0.49 -9.93
C GLU A 207 14.32 -1.31 -10.03
N PRO A 208 14.51 -2.35 -9.19
CA PRO A 208 15.68 -3.23 -9.27
C PRO A 208 15.85 -3.92 -10.64
N THR A 209 14.75 -4.08 -11.37
CA THR A 209 14.69 -4.70 -12.71
C THR A 209 14.87 -3.71 -13.86
N GLY A 210 14.82 -2.40 -13.61
CA GLY A 210 14.93 -1.37 -14.64
C GLY A 210 14.26 -0.05 -14.27
N THR A 211 14.34 0.96 -15.15
CA THR A 211 13.58 2.21 -15.01
C THR A 211 12.21 2.05 -15.68
N THR A 212 11.14 2.19 -14.91
CA THR A 212 9.76 2.26 -15.41
C THR A 212 9.27 3.70 -15.38
N TRP A 213 8.20 4.01 -16.11
CA TRP A 213 7.63 5.36 -16.13
C TRP A 213 6.10 5.34 -16.04
N ARG A 214 5.54 6.41 -15.46
CA ARG A 214 4.09 6.63 -15.35
C ARG A 214 3.71 8.06 -15.78
N PRO A 215 2.53 8.25 -16.39
CA PRO A 215 1.96 9.58 -16.59
C PRO A 215 1.82 10.34 -15.26
N CYS A 216 2.14 11.63 -15.28
CA CYS A 216 1.94 12.57 -14.19
C CYS A 216 1.24 13.83 -14.73
N GLU A 217 0.69 14.64 -13.83
CA GLU A 217 0.28 15.99 -14.21
C GLU A 217 1.53 16.81 -14.56
N PRO A 218 1.54 17.52 -15.69
CA PRO A 218 2.64 18.41 -16.04
C PRO A 218 2.67 19.60 -15.06
N GLU A 219 3.85 19.91 -14.55
CA GLU A 219 4.13 21.10 -13.72
C GLU A 219 4.39 22.35 -14.56
#